data_AF-A0A9D5JVU8-F1
#
_entry.id   AF-A0A9D5JVU8-F1
#
_cell.length_a   1.000
_cell.length_b   1.000
_cell.length_c   1.000
_cell.angle_alpha   90.00
_cell.angle_beta   90.00
_cell.angle_gamma   90.00
#
_symmetry.space_group_name_H-M   'P 1'
#
loop_
_entity.id
_entity.type
_entity.pdbx_description
1 polymer ?
#
loop_
_entity_poly.entity_id
_entity_poly.type
_entity_poly.pdbx_seq_one_letter_code
_entity_poly.pdbx_strand_id
1 'polypeptide(L)' 'MIDKEVLKHDLSELDRVRCELIMANYRYEEALETFDKKYGDGVGQKAIRILRNRFLLKKLVLPPEALEEVSEELYENMQS' A
#
# COMPACT_ATOMS: atom_id res chain seq x y z
N MET A 1 -13.28 -38.00 -6.19
CA MET A 1 -13.66 -37.04 -7.24
C MET A 1 -13.95 -35.72 -6.58
N ILE A 2 -13.46 -34.60 -7.13
CA ILE A 2 -13.76 -33.26 -6.61
C ILE A 2 -15.20 -32.93 -7.00
N ASP A 3 -15.97 -32.43 -6.05
CA ASP A 3 -17.34 -31.97 -6.29
C ASP A 3 -17.32 -30.71 -7.17
N LYS A 4 -18.12 -30.71 -8.24
CA LYS A 4 -18.18 -29.63 -9.21
C LYS A 4 -18.68 -28.32 -8.60
N GLU A 5 -19.64 -28.38 -7.68
CA GLU A 5 -20.19 -27.20 -7.03
C GLU A 5 -19.21 -26.61 -6.02
N VAL A 6 -18.45 -27.46 -5.31
CA VAL A 6 -17.35 -27.01 -4.43
C VAL A 6 -16.28 -26.29 -5.25
N LEU A 7 -15.83 -26.88 -6.36
CA LEU A 7 -14.86 -26.23 -7.24
C LEU A 7 -15.35 -24.89 -7.78
N LYS A 8 -16.63 -24.82 -8.17
CA LYS A 8 -17.23 -23.57 -8.67
C LYS A 8 -17.27 -22.49 -7.60
N HIS A 9 -17.63 -22.85 -6.37
CA HIS A 9 -17.62 -21.93 -5.23
C HIS A 9 -16.20 -21.40 -4.96
N ASP A 10 -15.21 -22.28 -4.89
CA ASP A 10 -13.82 -21.90 -4.63
C ASP A 10 -13.25 -20.98 -5.73
N LEU A 11 -13.60 -21.24 -6.99
CA LEU A 11 -13.23 -20.36 -8.11
C LEU A 11 -13.88 -18.98 -8.01
N SER A 12 -15.15 -18.90 -7.60
CA SER A 12 -15.83 -17.61 -7.38
C SER A 12 -15.16 -16.81 -6.25
N GLU A 13 -14.75 -17.48 -5.18
CA GLU A 13 -14.04 -16.82 -4.09
C GLU A 13 -12.65 -16.32 -4.51
N LEU A 14 -11.91 -17.12 -5.29
CA LEU A 14 -10.63 -16.69 -5.86
C LEU A 14 -10.80 -15.47 -6.78
N ASP A 15 -11.85 -15.44 -7.61
CA ASP A 15 -12.12 -14.29 -8.48
C ASP A 15 -12.48 -13.03 -7.68
N ARG A 16 -13.27 -13.19 -6.60
CA ARG A 16 -13.58 -12.09 -5.67
C ARG A 16 -12.33 -11.51 -5.04
N VAL A 17 -11.47 -12.35 -4.45
CA VAL A 17 -10.20 -11.91 -3.84
C VAL A 17 -9.27 -11.28 -4.87
N ARG A 18 -9.22 -11.82 -6.10
CA ARG A 18 -8.44 -11.22 -7.19
C ARG A 18 -8.95 -9.81 -7.53
N CYS A 19 -10.26 -9.62 -7.62
CA CYS A 19 -10.86 -8.30 -7.87
C CYS A 19 -10.53 -7.31 -6.75
N GLU A 20 -10.63 -7.73 -5.49
CA GLU A 20 -10.28 -6.89 -4.34
C GLU A 20 -8.81 -6.44 -4.38
N LEU A 21 -7.89 -7.35 -4.71
CA LEU A 21 -6.48 -7.02 -4.88
C LEU A 21 -6.24 -6.00 -6.01
N ILE A 22 -6.90 -6.17 -7.16
CA ILE A 22 -6.80 -5.23 -8.29
C ILE A 22 -7.26 -3.84 -7.87
N MET A 23 -8.43 -3.77 -7.21
CA MET A 23 -8.98 -2.50 -6.73
C MET A 23 -8.10 -1.84 -5.67
N ALA A 24 -7.52 -2.62 -4.76
CA ALA A 24 -6.58 -2.12 -3.76
C ALA A 24 -5.32 -1.54 -4.40
N ASN A 25 -4.76 -2.23 -5.41
CA ASN A 25 -3.59 -1.74 -6.15
C ASN A 25 -3.89 -0.43 -6.87
N TYR A 26 -5.04 -0.33 -7.53
CA TYR A 26 -5.44 0.91 -8.22
C TYR A 26 -5.56 2.09 -7.23
N ARG A 27 -6.25 1.90 -6.11
CA ARG A 27 -6.36 2.94 -5.07
C ARG A 27 -5.00 3.34 -4.48
N TYR A 28 -4.09 2.38 -4.35
CA TYR A 28 -2.73 2.63 -3.88
C TYR A 28 -1.94 3.49 -4.88
N GLU A 29 -2.03 3.18 -6.18
CA GLU A 29 -1.42 3.98 -7.24
C GLU A 29 -1.99 5.40 -7.29
N GLU A 30 -3.31 5.56 -7.19
CA GLU A 30 -3.96 6.89 -7.12
C GLU A 30 -3.50 7.70 -5.90
N ALA A 31 -3.36 7.05 -4.74
CA ALA A 31 -2.90 7.70 -3.52
C ALA A 31 -1.44 8.18 -3.66
N LEU A 32 -0.58 7.36 -4.27
CA LEU A 32 0.81 7.76 -4.57
C LEU A 32 0.87 8.91 -5.55
N GLU A 33 0.09 8.86 -6.64
CA GLU A 33 0.05 9.94 -7.62
C GLU A 33 -0.44 11.25 -6.98
N THR A 34 -1.46 11.18 -6.13
CA THR A 34 -1.97 12.34 -5.38
C THR A 34 -0.91 12.90 -4.42
N PHE A 35 -0.14 12.03 -3.77
CA PHE A 35 0.95 12.44 -2.89
C PHE A 35 2.06 13.15 -3.67
N ASP A 36 2.50 12.55 -4.78
CA ASP A 36 3.54 13.12 -5.66
C ASP A 36 3.10 14.45 -6.28
N LYS A 37 1.84 14.57 -6.71
CA LYS A 37 1.28 15.86 -7.18
C LYS A 37 1.38 16.97 -6.15
N LYS A 38 1.29 16.65 -4.85
CA LYS A 38 1.31 17.62 -3.76
C LYS A 38 2.72 17.97 -3.30
N TYR A 39 3.62 16.99 -3.25
CA TYR A 39 4.94 17.13 -2.62
C TYR A 39 6.12 17.03 -3.57
N GLY A 40 5.88 16.69 -4.84
CA GLY A 40 6.88 16.53 -5.88
C GLY A 40 7.02 15.08 -6.35
N ASP A 41 7.39 14.91 -7.61
CA ASP A 41 7.53 13.60 -8.24
C ASP A 41 8.51 12.69 -7.48
N GLY A 42 8.09 11.46 -7.19
CA GLY A 42 8.90 10.44 -6.55
C GLY A 42 9.01 10.53 -5.01
N VAL A 43 8.40 11.53 -4.36
CA VAL A 43 8.41 11.66 -2.89
C VAL A 43 7.59 10.54 -2.24
N GLY A 44 6.47 10.14 -2.82
CA GLY A 44 5.64 9.03 -2.38
C GLY A 44 6.40 7.70 -2.40
N GLN A 45 7.21 7.46 -3.44
CA GLN A 45 8.07 6.26 -3.49
C GLN A 45 9.14 6.28 -2.40
N LYS A 46 9.72 7.45 -2.09
CA LYS A 46 10.64 7.61 -0.96
C LYS A 46 9.94 7.30 0.37
N ALA A 47 8.72 7.80 0.57
CA ALA A 47 7.92 7.54 1.77
C ALA A 47 7.66 6.04 1.97
N ILE A 48 7.23 5.35 0.92
CA ILE A 48 7.01 3.90 0.94
C ILE A 48 8.30 3.13 1.26
N ARG A 49 9.44 3.57 0.72
CA ARG A 49 10.74 2.95 1.01
C ARG A 49 11.11 3.08 2.49
N ILE A 50 10.91 4.25 3.09
CA ILE A 50 11.16 4.48 4.53
C ILE A 50 10.26 3.56 5.36
N LEU A 51 8.96 3.52 5.06
CA LEU A 51 8.00 2.63 5.73
C LEU A 51 8.37 1.14 5.59
N ARG A 52 8.87 0.72 4.42
CA ARG A 52 9.30 -0.65 4.17
C ARG A 52 10.54 -1.02 4.98
N ASN A 53 11.55 -0.15 4.99
CA ASN A 53 12.81 -0.36 5.68
C ASN A 53 12.62 -0.49 7.20
N ARG A 54 11.65 0.22 7.76
CA ARG A 54 11.29 0.16 9.18
C ARG A 54 10.33 -1.00 9.53
N PHE A 55 10.07 -1.92 8.61
CA PHE A 55 9.07 -3.00 8.74
C PHE A 55 7.65 -2.52 9.08
N LEU A 56 7.37 -1.24 8.86
CA LEU A 56 6.12 -0.61 9.23
C LEU A 56 4.98 -0.97 8.27
N LEU A 57 5.29 -1.32 7.02
CA LEU A 57 4.32 -1.85 6.05
C LEU A 57 3.68 -3.18 6.47
N LYS A 58 4.24 -3.90 7.45
CA LYS A 58 3.64 -5.13 7.99
C LYS A 58 2.57 -4.85 9.05
N LYS A 59 2.46 -3.61 9.53
CA LYS A 59 1.44 -3.19 10.51
C LYS A 59 0.21 -2.71 9.76
N LEU A 60 -0.97 -3.18 10.17
CA LEU A 60 -2.27 -2.73 9.63
C LEU A 60 -2.50 -1.23 9.83
N VAL A 61 -1.94 -0.66 10.89
CA VAL A 61 -2.00 0.76 11.25
C VAL A 61 -0.63 1.19 11.75
N LEU A 62 -0.14 2.32 11.24
CA LEU A 62 1.09 2.93 11.75
C LEU A 62 0.81 3.58 13.10
N PRO A 63 1.59 3.27 14.15
CA PRO A 63 1.46 3.98 15.42
C PRO A 63 1.87 5.46 15.24
N PRO A 64 1.31 6.40 16.01
CA PRO A 64 1.56 7.84 15.84
C PRO A 64 3.04 8.22 15.83
N GLU A 65 3.84 7.57 16.69
CA GLU A 65 5.28 7.83 16.81
C GLU A 65 6.01 7.47 15.51
N ALA A 66 5.61 6.37 14.86
CA ALA A 66 6.18 5.96 13.58
C ALA A 66 5.76 6.88 12.43
N LEU A 67 4.57 7.50 12.50
CA LEU A 67 4.15 8.50 11.53
C LEU A 67 5.00 9.77 11.66
N GLU A 68 5.27 10.20 12.88
CA GLU A 68 6.07 11.39 13.17
C GLU A 68 7.51 11.21 12.66
N GLU A 69 8.16 10.09 13.03
CA GLU A 69 9.52 9.78 12.57
C GLU A 69 9.67 9.72 11.04
N VAL A 70 8.70 9.10 10.35
CA VAL A 70 8.72 9.01 8.88
C VAL A 70 8.49 10.38 8.25
N SER A 71 7.63 11.20 8.86
CA SER A 71 7.32 12.54 8.38
C SER A 71 8.53 13.47 8.52
N GLU A 72 9.24 13.40 9.65
CA GLU A 72 10.48 14.16 9.89
C GLU A 72 11.56 13.78 8.88
N GLU A 73 11.84 12.48 8.71
CA GLU A 73 12.86 12.00 7.77
C GLU A 73 12.54 12.43 6.32
N LEU A 74 11.26 12.35 5.92
CA LEU A 74 10.84 12.82 4.60
C LEU A 74 11.04 14.32 4.44
N TYR A 75 10.66 15.10 5.46
CA TYR A 75 10.79 16.55 5.43
C TYR A 75 12.25 17.00 5.29
N GLU A 76 13.17 16.41 6.06
CA GLU A 76 14.61 16.69 5.96
C GLU A 76 15.16 16.36 4.56
N ASN A 77 14.77 15.21 4.00
CA ASN A 77 15.18 14.79 2.65
C ASN A 77 14.66 15.72 1.54
N MET A 78 13.59 16.49 1.78
CA MET A 78 13.05 17.44 0.80
C MET A 78 13.76 18.80 0.84
N GLN A 79 14.49 19.11 1.91
CA GLN A 79 15.24 20.37 2.07
C GLN A 79 16.71 20.26 1.59
N SER A 80 17.15 19.05 1.24
CA SER A 80 18.52 18.71 0.82
C SER A 80 18.66 18.67 -0.69
#